data_AF-A0A260M2Z8-F1
#
_entry.id   AF-A0A260M2Z8-F1
#
_cell.length_a   1.000
_cell.length_b   1.000
_cell.length_c   1.000
_cell.angle_alpha   90.00
_cell.angle_beta   90.00
_cell.angle_gamma   90.00
#
_symmetry.space_group_name_H-M   'P 1'
#
loop_
_entity.id
_entity.type
_entity.pdbx_description
1 polymer ?
#
loop_
_entity_poly.entity_id
_entity_poly.type
_entity_poly.pdbx_seq_one_letter_code
_entity_poly.pdbx_strand_id
1 'polypeptide(L)'
;MDNVHEQVEQTKRTRTVWLIAVLVALVALVAGCTVGSGDGSSGAAAPTTEAAPVAQVTENPVAGAVDVSPVAPISVSVADGTLTQVALTNPDGKVVQGALSPDKTSYAVTEPLGYGVQYTWSGTALGSDNKTVDITGAFTTVEPDSRTSVSTNIGDGQEVGIAAPIILQFDSAIADKAAVEKALTVTTNPPTPGAWAWFPDDNGSRIHWRPTDYWAPGTTVSVDAKLYGVNYGDGAYGADDVTLNFSIGRSQVVIADATSHRMQVVRDGQTIMDIPVSYGEGNEDRNVTRSGIHVVTEKHEDFLMSNPPFYENVRERWAVRISNNGEFIHANPLTTGVQGASNVTNGCINLSDADAQEYFQTAMYGDPVEVTGTRIDLSAADGDLYDWAIDWPTWESMGAA
;
A
#
# COMPACT_ATOMS: atom_id res chain seq x y z
N MET A 1 46.49 -0.26 -22.29
CA MET A 1 46.88 -1.59 -21.79
C MET A 1 45.65 -2.47 -21.94
N ASP A 2 45.27 -2.73 -23.19
CA ASP A 2 45.67 -3.93 -23.97
C ASP A 2 44.95 -5.15 -23.38
N ASN A 3 43.74 -5.51 -23.83
CA ASN A 3 43.36 -6.13 -25.11
C ASN A 3 43.94 -7.55 -25.28
N VAL A 4 43.10 -8.43 -25.86
CA VAL A 4 43.39 -9.76 -26.43
C VAL A 4 43.27 -10.99 -25.49
N HIS A 5 42.18 -11.75 -25.60
CA HIS A 5 42.20 -12.98 -26.42
C HIS A 5 40.81 -13.55 -26.73
N GLU A 6 40.61 -13.74 -28.02
CA GLU A 6 39.47 -14.33 -28.72
C GLU A 6 39.80 -15.77 -29.15
N GLN A 7 38.76 -16.54 -29.50
CA GLN A 7 38.72 -17.78 -30.30
C GLN A 7 38.98 -19.12 -29.55
N VAL A 8 38.37 -20.28 -29.84
CA VAL A 8 37.20 -20.80 -30.59
C VAL A 8 37.19 -22.31 -30.28
N GLU A 9 36.04 -22.97 -30.09
CA GLU A 9 35.72 -24.23 -30.81
C GLU A 9 34.29 -24.74 -30.60
N GLN A 10 33.72 -25.16 -31.72
CA GLN A 10 32.42 -25.79 -31.91
C GLN A 10 32.39 -27.24 -31.38
N THR A 11 31.19 -27.73 -31.05
CA THR A 11 30.50 -28.87 -31.72
C THR A 11 29.75 -29.78 -30.73
N LYS A 12 28.42 -29.88 -30.91
CA LYS A 12 27.54 -31.10 -30.87
C LYS A 12 26.08 -30.63 -30.72
N ARG A 13 25.30 -30.43 -31.79
CA ARG A 13 24.45 -31.41 -32.53
C ARG A 13 23.61 -32.34 -31.63
N THR A 14 22.31 -32.04 -31.53
CA THR A 14 21.11 -32.93 -31.65
C THR A 14 19.87 -32.04 -31.46
N ARG A 15 19.16 -31.55 -32.50
CA ARG A 15 18.10 -32.18 -33.32
C ARG A 15 17.01 -32.92 -32.53
N THR A 16 15.87 -32.26 -32.31
CA THR A 16 14.53 -32.86 -32.44
C THR A 16 13.54 -31.80 -32.94
N VAL A 17 13.09 -31.98 -34.18
CA VAL A 17 11.99 -31.25 -34.83
C VAL A 17 10.77 -32.16 -34.76
N TRP A 18 9.61 -31.64 -34.34
CA TRP A 18 8.32 -32.28 -34.59
C TRP A 18 7.51 -31.40 -35.55
N LEU A 19 7.36 -31.91 -36.77
CA LEU A 19 6.43 -31.48 -37.81
C LEU A 19 5.38 -32.58 -37.93
N ILE A 20 4.10 -32.24 -37.84
CA ILE A 20 3.01 -33.10 -38.33
C ILE A 20 2.18 -32.25 -39.28
N ALA A 21 2.23 -32.64 -40.56
CA ALA A 21 1.36 -32.19 -41.63
C ALA A 21 0.87 -33.42 -42.40
N VAL A 22 -0.46 -33.60 -42.48
CA VAL A 22 -1.21 -34.44 -43.44
C VAL A 22 -2.58 -33.75 -43.54
N LEU A 23 -3.05 -33.07 -44.60
CA LEU A 23 -3.16 -33.28 -46.05
C LEU A 23 -4.41 -34.08 -46.47
N VAL A 24 -5.45 -33.37 -46.95
CA VAL A 24 -6.44 -33.70 -48.02
C VAL A 24 -7.14 -32.35 -48.37
N ALA A 25 -6.93 -31.63 -49.48
CA ALA A 25 -7.10 -31.90 -50.93
C ALA A 25 -8.57 -31.98 -51.43
N LEU A 26 -9.00 -30.88 -52.07
CA LEU A 26 -9.88 -30.76 -53.26
C LEU A 26 -11.22 -31.53 -53.35
N VAL A 27 -12.32 -30.77 -53.46
CA VAL A 27 -13.33 -30.97 -54.52
C VAL A 27 -13.80 -29.60 -55.03
N ALA A 28 -13.60 -29.36 -56.33
CA ALA A 28 -14.22 -28.30 -57.11
C ALA A 28 -15.14 -28.92 -58.17
N LEU A 29 -16.20 -28.17 -58.53
CA LEU A 29 -17.09 -28.29 -59.70
C LEU A 29 -18.14 -29.42 -59.73
N VAL A 30 -19.41 -29.00 -59.65
CA VAL A 30 -20.41 -29.37 -60.65
C VAL A 30 -21.17 -28.12 -61.10
N ALA A 31 -21.02 -27.76 -62.37
CA ALA A 31 -21.99 -26.95 -63.10
C ALA A 31 -23.02 -27.89 -63.73
N GLY A 32 -24.31 -27.51 -63.68
CA GLY A 32 -25.40 -28.24 -64.33
C GLY A 32 -26.68 -27.43 -64.36
N CYS A 33 -26.97 -26.84 -65.52
CA CYS A 33 -28.14 -26.03 -65.83
C CYS A 33 -29.43 -26.87 -65.94
N THR A 34 -30.59 -26.29 -65.58
CA THR A 34 -31.84 -26.51 -66.34
C THR A 34 -32.70 -25.26 -66.33
N VAL A 35 -32.99 -24.76 -67.53
CA VAL A 35 -33.97 -23.71 -67.83
C VAL A 35 -35.36 -24.34 -67.79
N GLY A 36 -36.23 -23.82 -66.92
CA GLY A 36 -37.65 -24.14 -66.90
C GLY A 36 -38.45 -22.86 -67.14
N SER A 37 -38.86 -22.64 -68.39
CA SER A 37 -39.84 -21.62 -68.74
C SER A 37 -41.20 -22.00 -68.15
N GLY A 38 -41.72 -21.16 -67.26
CA GLY A 38 -43.07 -21.28 -66.71
C GLY A 38 -43.62 -19.89 -66.42
N ASP A 39 -44.55 -19.44 -67.25
CA ASP A 39 -45.38 -18.25 -67.04
C ASP A 39 -46.06 -18.32 -65.66
N GLY A 40 -45.87 -17.29 -64.85
CA GLY A 40 -46.43 -17.21 -63.51
C GLY A 40 -46.36 -15.80 -62.94
N SER A 41 -47.37 -15.00 -63.28
CA SER A 41 -47.87 -13.81 -62.56
C SER A 41 -46.94 -13.21 -61.50
N SER A 42 -46.30 -12.09 -61.86
CA SER A 42 -45.57 -11.23 -60.94
C SER A 42 -46.53 -10.51 -59.98
N GLY A 43 -46.97 -11.21 -58.94
CA GLY A 43 -47.47 -10.58 -57.72
C GLY A 43 -46.28 -9.96 -57.00
N ALA A 44 -46.14 -8.64 -57.06
CA ALA A 44 -45.19 -7.92 -56.23
C ALA A 44 -45.55 -8.16 -54.76
N ALA A 45 -44.75 -9.00 -54.08
CA ALA A 45 -44.84 -9.16 -52.64
C ALA A 45 -44.54 -7.80 -52.01
N ALA A 46 -45.48 -7.28 -51.22
CA ALA A 46 -45.23 -6.12 -50.37
C ALA A 46 -44.07 -6.46 -49.42
N PRO A 47 -43.12 -5.54 -49.17
CA PRO A 47 -42.05 -5.79 -48.22
C PRO A 47 -42.68 -5.97 -46.84
N THR A 48 -42.62 -7.19 -46.30
CA THR A 48 -42.88 -7.44 -44.89
C THR A 48 -41.67 -6.94 -44.12
N THR A 49 -41.79 -5.77 -43.49
CA THR A 49 -40.80 -5.29 -42.52
C THR A 49 -40.69 -6.34 -41.43
N GLU A 50 -39.56 -7.02 -41.35
CA GLU A 50 -39.27 -7.97 -40.29
C GLU A 50 -39.30 -7.26 -38.94
N ALA A 51 -39.98 -7.84 -37.94
CA ALA A 51 -40.04 -7.27 -36.59
C ALA A 51 -38.63 -7.17 -35.99
N ALA A 52 -38.33 -6.10 -35.26
CA ALA A 52 -37.05 -5.95 -34.57
C ALA A 52 -36.86 -7.05 -33.50
N PRO A 53 -35.62 -7.45 -33.17
CA PRO A 53 -35.35 -8.37 -32.06
C PRO A 53 -35.90 -7.86 -30.73
N VAL A 54 -36.43 -8.76 -29.89
CA VAL A 54 -36.98 -8.38 -28.57
C VAL A 54 -35.93 -8.20 -27.49
N ALA A 55 -34.77 -8.86 -27.61
CA ALA A 55 -33.71 -8.76 -26.62
C ALA A 55 -33.20 -7.33 -26.46
N GLN A 56 -33.04 -6.88 -25.21
CA GLN A 56 -32.52 -5.55 -24.89
C GLN A 56 -31.20 -5.67 -24.14
N VAL A 57 -30.10 -5.31 -24.79
CA VAL A 57 -28.76 -5.30 -24.18
C VAL A 57 -28.54 -3.95 -23.48
N THR A 58 -28.05 -4.00 -22.25
CA THR A 58 -27.64 -2.82 -21.47
C THR A 58 -26.19 -3.00 -21.04
N GLU A 59 -25.36 -2.00 -21.37
CA GLU A 59 -23.96 -1.95 -21.00
C GLU A 59 -23.77 -0.97 -19.84
N ASN A 60 -22.93 -1.34 -18.88
CA ASN A 60 -22.47 -0.46 -17.82
C ASN A 60 -20.93 -0.54 -17.75
N PRO A 61 -20.20 0.55 -18.03
CA PRO A 61 -20.70 1.87 -18.44
C PRO A 61 -21.36 1.82 -19.82
N VAL A 62 -22.16 2.85 -20.12
CA VAL A 62 -22.80 2.99 -21.43
C VAL A 62 -21.76 3.21 -22.55
N ALA A 63 -22.08 2.78 -23.77
CA ALA A 63 -21.23 3.00 -24.93
C ALA A 63 -20.88 4.49 -25.12
N GLY A 64 -19.60 4.75 -25.39
CA GLY A 64 -19.01 6.09 -25.53
C GLY A 64 -18.62 6.76 -24.22
N ALA A 65 -18.82 6.12 -23.05
CA ALA A 65 -18.39 6.68 -21.78
C ALA A 65 -16.87 6.93 -21.75
N VAL A 66 -16.47 8.04 -21.13
CA VAL A 66 -15.08 8.44 -20.89
C VAL A 66 -14.88 8.64 -19.39
N ASP A 67 -13.62 8.75 -18.97
CA ASP A 67 -13.25 8.95 -17.56
C ASP A 67 -13.81 7.89 -16.60
N VAL A 68 -13.99 6.67 -17.11
CA VAL A 68 -14.49 5.54 -16.30
C VAL A 68 -13.40 5.12 -15.31
N SER A 69 -13.74 5.02 -14.03
CA SER A 69 -12.80 4.49 -13.03
C SER A 69 -12.40 3.05 -13.39
N PRO A 70 -11.11 2.68 -13.34
CA PRO A 70 -10.66 1.34 -13.69
C PRO A 70 -11.15 0.25 -12.72
N VAL A 71 -11.71 0.64 -11.57
CA VAL A 71 -12.29 -0.25 -10.56
C VAL A 71 -13.81 -0.09 -10.43
N ALA A 72 -14.44 0.68 -11.33
CA ALA A 72 -15.89 0.75 -11.38
C ALA A 72 -16.48 -0.63 -11.74
N PRO A 73 -17.71 -0.96 -11.30
CA PRO A 73 -18.41 -2.14 -11.79
C PRO A 73 -18.62 -2.06 -13.31
N ILE A 74 -18.02 -3.00 -14.05
CA ILE A 74 -18.13 -3.10 -15.52
C ILE A 74 -18.92 -4.36 -15.87
N SER A 75 -19.99 -4.22 -16.66
CA SER A 75 -20.91 -5.32 -16.95
C SER A 75 -21.74 -5.11 -18.22
N VAL A 76 -22.29 -6.21 -18.73
CA VAL A 76 -23.34 -6.23 -19.75
C VAL A 76 -24.49 -7.08 -19.25
N SER A 77 -25.73 -6.65 -19.44
CA SER A 77 -26.94 -7.42 -19.14
C SER A 77 -27.90 -7.46 -20.31
N VAL A 78 -28.75 -8.47 -20.38
CA VAL A 78 -29.81 -8.59 -21.40
C VAL A 78 -31.17 -8.87 -20.77
N ALA A 79 -32.20 -8.15 -21.22
CA ALA A 79 -33.60 -8.47 -20.97
C ALA A 79 -34.21 -9.20 -22.18
N ASP A 80 -35.24 -10.01 -21.93
CA ASP A 80 -35.98 -10.79 -22.94
C ASP A 80 -35.10 -11.73 -23.80
N GLY A 81 -33.98 -12.19 -23.25
CA GLY A 81 -33.01 -13.05 -23.92
C GLY A 81 -31.93 -13.60 -22.99
N THR A 82 -30.90 -14.20 -23.59
CA THR A 82 -29.70 -14.70 -22.90
C THR A 82 -28.44 -14.30 -23.65
N LEU A 83 -27.37 -14.01 -22.93
CA LEU A 83 -26.04 -13.76 -23.48
C LEU A 83 -25.44 -15.09 -23.98
N THR A 84 -24.97 -15.09 -25.22
CA THR A 84 -24.39 -16.28 -25.85
C THR A 84 -22.88 -16.18 -26.01
N GLN A 85 -22.38 -14.99 -26.33
CA GLN A 85 -20.96 -14.65 -26.37
C GLN A 85 -20.79 -13.25 -25.79
N VAL A 86 -19.79 -13.06 -24.93
CA VAL A 86 -19.40 -11.74 -24.41
C VAL A 86 -17.89 -11.73 -24.23
N ALA A 87 -17.23 -10.69 -24.71
CA ALA A 87 -15.83 -10.43 -24.45
C ALA A 87 -15.61 -8.91 -24.35
N LEU A 88 -14.78 -8.50 -23.39
CA LEU A 88 -14.23 -7.15 -23.31
C LEU A 88 -12.75 -7.22 -23.68
N THR A 89 -12.30 -6.35 -24.57
CA THR A 89 -10.91 -6.35 -25.04
C THR A 89 -10.28 -4.97 -24.95
N ASN A 90 -8.97 -4.94 -24.70
CA ASN A 90 -8.16 -3.72 -24.82
C ASN A 90 -7.64 -3.52 -26.26
N PRO A 91 -6.97 -2.40 -26.58
CA PRO A 91 -6.46 -2.13 -27.93
C PRO A 91 -5.42 -3.14 -28.44
N ASP A 92 -4.73 -3.84 -27.55
CA ASP A 92 -3.77 -4.91 -27.89
C ASP A 92 -4.46 -6.25 -28.19
N GLY A 93 -5.80 -6.32 -28.07
CA GLY A 93 -6.58 -7.54 -28.24
C GLY A 93 -6.55 -8.49 -27.03
N LYS A 94 -6.01 -8.06 -25.89
CA LYS A 94 -6.09 -8.84 -24.64
C LYS A 94 -7.53 -8.85 -24.13
N VAL A 95 -8.06 -10.05 -23.90
CA VAL A 95 -9.38 -10.26 -23.29
C VAL A 95 -9.28 -9.99 -21.79
N VAL A 96 -10.21 -9.20 -21.27
CA VAL A 96 -10.41 -8.95 -19.84
C VAL A 96 -11.27 -10.07 -19.25
N GLN A 97 -10.84 -10.58 -18.11
CA GLN A 97 -11.55 -11.61 -17.34
C GLN A 97 -12.92 -11.10 -16.89
N GLY A 98 -13.92 -11.96 -17.04
CA GLY A 98 -15.23 -11.75 -16.49
C GLY A 98 -16.00 -13.04 -16.35
N ALA A 99 -17.13 -12.95 -15.67
CA ALA A 99 -17.99 -14.07 -15.32
C ALA A 99 -19.39 -13.85 -15.88
N LEU A 100 -19.88 -14.86 -16.60
CA LEU A 100 -21.29 -14.94 -17.01
C LEU A 100 -22.13 -15.51 -15.86
N SER A 101 -23.26 -14.88 -15.58
CA SER A 101 -24.21 -15.36 -14.58
C SER A 101 -24.78 -16.73 -14.98
N PRO A 102 -25.16 -17.59 -14.01
CA PRO A 102 -25.68 -18.93 -14.32
C PRO A 102 -26.93 -18.95 -15.22
N ASP A 103 -27.78 -17.93 -15.10
CA ASP A 103 -28.97 -17.72 -15.94
C ASP A 103 -28.65 -17.06 -17.29
N LYS A 104 -27.38 -16.69 -17.52
CA LYS A 104 -26.85 -16.04 -18.72
C LYS A 104 -27.49 -14.70 -19.04
N THR A 105 -28.01 -13.99 -18.05
CA THR A 105 -28.63 -12.67 -18.25
C THR A 105 -27.67 -11.51 -17.99
N SER A 106 -26.54 -11.76 -17.31
CA SER A 106 -25.51 -10.74 -17.07
C SER A 106 -24.09 -11.29 -17.14
N TYR A 107 -23.16 -10.45 -17.56
CA TYR A 107 -21.72 -10.70 -17.56
C TYR A 107 -21.05 -9.56 -16.82
N ALA A 108 -20.19 -9.87 -15.84
CA ALA A 108 -19.46 -8.89 -15.05
C ALA A 108 -17.95 -9.09 -15.18
N VAL A 109 -17.20 -8.01 -15.34
CA VAL A 109 -15.74 -8.03 -15.30
C VAL A 109 -15.26 -8.36 -13.89
N THR A 110 -14.21 -9.17 -13.77
CA THR A 110 -13.72 -9.70 -12.48
C THR A 110 -12.27 -9.33 -12.18
N GLU A 111 -11.66 -8.45 -12.97
CA GLU A 111 -10.33 -7.90 -12.71
C GLU A 111 -10.35 -6.37 -12.89
N PRO A 112 -9.47 -5.62 -12.20
CA PRO A 112 -9.34 -4.19 -12.44
C PRO A 112 -8.88 -3.93 -13.87
N LEU A 113 -9.34 -2.80 -14.44
CA LEU A 113 -8.92 -2.32 -15.73
C LEU A 113 -7.64 -1.48 -15.63
N GLY A 114 -7.02 -1.13 -16.74
CA GLY A 114 -5.93 -0.16 -16.82
C GLY A 114 -6.44 1.27 -16.97
N TYR A 115 -5.64 2.24 -16.58
CA TYR A 115 -5.88 3.68 -16.79
C TYR A 115 -5.60 4.10 -18.24
N GLY A 116 -6.39 5.05 -18.76
CA GLY A 116 -6.23 5.65 -20.09
C GLY A 116 -6.43 4.66 -21.23
N VAL A 117 -7.21 3.60 -21.00
CA VAL A 117 -7.41 2.51 -21.97
C VAL A 117 -8.84 2.55 -22.49
N GLN A 118 -8.97 2.52 -23.82
CA GLN A 118 -10.26 2.25 -24.47
C GLN A 118 -10.51 0.76 -24.53
N TYR A 119 -11.60 0.31 -23.90
CA TYR A 119 -12.05 -1.07 -23.95
C TYR A 119 -13.25 -1.22 -24.89
N THR A 120 -13.31 -2.34 -25.59
CA THR A 120 -14.37 -2.63 -26.58
C THR A 120 -15.10 -3.93 -26.25
N TRP A 121 -16.42 -3.85 -26.17
CA TRP A 121 -17.32 -5.00 -26.07
C TRP A 121 -17.49 -5.67 -27.43
N SER A 122 -17.54 -7.00 -27.42
CA SER A 122 -17.93 -7.83 -28.56
C SER A 122 -18.73 -9.03 -28.07
N GLY A 123 -19.70 -9.47 -28.87
CA GLY A 123 -20.50 -10.62 -28.52
C GLY A 123 -21.90 -10.59 -29.11
N THR A 124 -22.75 -11.47 -28.61
CA THR A 124 -24.11 -11.65 -29.09
C THR A 124 -25.03 -12.12 -27.96
N ALA A 125 -26.24 -11.59 -27.97
CA ALA A 125 -27.36 -12.06 -27.17
C ALA A 125 -28.42 -12.71 -28.06
N LEU A 126 -29.08 -13.75 -27.56
CA LEU A 126 -30.20 -14.43 -28.22
C LEU A 126 -31.50 -14.07 -27.50
N GLY A 127 -32.41 -13.42 -28.21
CA GLY A 127 -33.75 -13.12 -27.74
C GLY A 127 -34.65 -14.33 -27.63
N SER A 128 -35.69 -14.20 -26.81
CA SER A 128 -36.76 -15.19 -26.67
C SER A 128 -37.56 -15.41 -27.96
N ASP A 129 -37.44 -14.49 -28.93
CA ASP A 129 -37.94 -14.59 -30.29
C ASP A 129 -36.99 -15.31 -31.26
N ASN A 130 -35.90 -15.90 -30.75
CA ASN A 130 -34.80 -16.52 -31.49
C ASN A 130 -34.04 -15.59 -32.44
N LYS A 131 -34.12 -14.27 -32.23
CA LYS A 131 -33.31 -13.29 -32.98
C LYS A 131 -32.08 -12.89 -32.19
N THR A 132 -30.98 -12.65 -32.89
CA THR A 132 -29.72 -12.22 -32.28
C THR A 132 -29.62 -10.71 -32.22
N VAL A 133 -29.04 -10.20 -31.14
CA VAL A 133 -28.64 -8.81 -30.97
C VAL A 133 -27.13 -8.79 -30.73
N ASP A 134 -26.42 -7.98 -31.50
CA ASP A 134 -24.98 -7.81 -31.34
C ASP A 134 -24.69 -6.99 -30.08
N ILE A 135 -23.66 -7.38 -29.35
CA ILE A 135 -23.11 -6.63 -28.22
C ILE A 135 -21.89 -5.90 -28.76
N THR A 136 -22.03 -4.59 -28.93
CA THR A 136 -20.98 -3.73 -29.47
C THR A 136 -21.00 -2.41 -28.74
N GLY A 137 -19.83 -1.92 -28.37
CA GLY A 137 -19.69 -0.67 -27.66
C GLY A 137 -18.25 -0.50 -27.21
N ALA A 138 -17.88 0.72 -26.87
CA ALA A 138 -16.58 0.99 -26.27
C ALA A 138 -16.71 2.05 -25.19
N PHE A 139 -15.83 2.00 -24.21
CA PHE A 139 -15.67 3.05 -23.21
C PHE A 139 -14.20 3.26 -22.92
N THR A 140 -13.84 4.41 -22.37
CA THR A 140 -12.46 4.77 -22.06
C THR A 140 -12.32 5.00 -20.57
N THR A 141 -11.34 4.34 -19.95
CA THR A 141 -11.01 4.57 -18.54
C THR A 141 -10.28 5.91 -18.38
N VAL A 142 -10.39 6.50 -17.20
CA VAL A 142 -9.72 7.76 -16.87
C VAL A 142 -8.21 7.68 -17.12
N GLU A 143 -7.65 8.75 -17.66
CA GLU A 143 -6.21 8.96 -17.83
C GLU A 143 -5.74 9.94 -16.75
N PRO A 144 -5.06 9.47 -15.68
CA PRO A 144 -4.55 10.34 -14.63
C PRO A 144 -3.47 11.28 -15.15
N ASP A 145 -3.46 12.52 -14.66
CA ASP A 145 -2.34 13.47 -14.89
C ASP A 145 -1.07 12.96 -14.19
N SER A 146 -1.24 12.32 -13.04
CA SER A 146 -0.17 11.67 -12.27
C SER A 146 -0.68 10.46 -11.51
N ARG A 147 0.25 9.57 -11.13
CA ARG A 147 -0.03 8.43 -10.25
C ARG A 147 0.86 8.52 -9.03
N THR A 148 0.25 8.43 -7.86
CA THR A 148 0.94 8.59 -6.58
C THR A 148 1.13 7.22 -5.95
N SER A 149 2.38 6.91 -5.57
CA SER A 149 2.73 5.67 -4.89
C SER A 149 2.74 5.85 -3.38
N VAL A 150 2.65 4.75 -2.65
CA VAL A 150 2.67 4.72 -1.18
C VAL A 150 3.75 3.76 -0.69
N SER A 151 4.42 4.14 0.38
CA SER A 151 5.36 3.30 1.13
C SER A 151 4.95 3.18 2.60
N THR A 152 5.34 2.07 3.22
CA THR A 152 5.04 1.77 4.63
C THR A 152 6.31 1.79 5.48
N ASN A 153 6.19 2.19 6.74
CA ASN A 153 7.27 2.10 7.72
C ASN A 153 7.56 0.66 8.21
N ILE A 154 6.55 -0.20 8.17
CA ILE A 154 6.62 -1.61 8.60
C ILE A 154 6.60 -2.49 7.34
N GLY A 155 7.43 -3.52 7.31
CA GLY A 155 7.42 -4.53 6.26
C GLY A 155 6.46 -5.70 6.54
N ASP A 156 6.01 -6.38 5.49
CA ASP A 156 5.19 -7.59 5.63
C ASP A 156 5.88 -8.66 6.48
N GLY A 157 5.13 -9.24 7.41
CA GLY A 157 5.58 -10.26 8.36
C GLY A 157 6.49 -9.75 9.48
N GLN A 158 6.75 -8.44 9.55
CA GLN A 158 7.58 -7.86 10.60
C GLN A 158 6.90 -7.95 11.97
N GLU A 159 7.67 -8.26 13.00
CA GLU A 159 7.23 -8.13 14.40
C GLU A 159 7.72 -6.78 14.95
N VAL A 160 6.83 -6.02 15.59
CA VAL A 160 7.11 -4.68 16.13
C VAL A 160 6.65 -4.53 17.58
N GLY A 161 7.16 -3.52 18.27
CA GLY A 161 6.81 -3.18 19.66
C GLY A 161 5.40 -2.59 19.80
N ILE A 162 4.96 -2.47 21.04
CA ILE A 162 3.56 -2.16 21.40
C ILE A 162 3.12 -0.71 21.14
N ALA A 163 4.02 0.18 20.71
CA ALA A 163 3.75 1.57 20.39
C ALA A 163 3.97 1.90 18.90
N ALA A 164 4.22 0.90 18.05
CA ALA A 164 4.42 1.13 16.62
C ALA A 164 3.17 1.75 15.95
N PRO A 165 3.28 2.93 15.33
CA PRO A 165 2.24 3.43 14.43
C PRO A 165 2.35 2.75 13.06
N ILE A 166 1.23 2.73 12.34
CA ILE A 166 1.19 2.37 10.91
C ILE A 166 1.33 3.68 10.14
N ILE A 167 2.35 3.81 9.29
CA ILE A 167 2.61 5.04 8.52
C ILE A 167 2.48 4.71 7.05
N LEU A 168 1.61 5.46 6.36
CA LEU A 168 1.56 5.48 4.90
C LEU A 168 2.16 6.80 4.41
N GLN A 169 3.30 6.72 3.77
CA GLN A 169 4.00 7.85 3.16
C GLN A 169 3.75 7.86 1.65
N PHE A 170 3.11 8.91 1.16
CA PHE A 170 2.87 9.13 -0.27
C PHE A 170 4.08 9.82 -0.90
N ASP A 171 4.37 9.55 -2.17
CA ASP A 171 5.45 10.21 -2.93
C ASP A 171 5.06 11.58 -3.50
N SER A 172 3.82 12.01 -3.25
CA SER A 172 3.25 13.28 -3.70
C SER A 172 2.23 13.82 -2.69
N ALA A 173 1.86 15.11 -2.83
CA ALA A 173 0.80 15.70 -2.04
C ALA A 173 -0.58 15.14 -2.44
N ILE A 174 -1.48 15.01 -1.47
CA ILE A 174 -2.85 14.53 -1.65
C ILE A 174 -3.83 15.68 -1.43
N ALA A 175 -4.64 15.99 -2.44
CA ALA A 175 -5.64 17.05 -2.35
C ALA A 175 -6.93 16.58 -1.65
N ASP A 176 -7.43 15.40 -2.01
CA ASP A 176 -8.62 14.78 -1.41
C ASP A 176 -8.23 13.69 -0.40
N LYS A 177 -7.76 14.15 0.76
CA LYS A 177 -7.36 13.29 1.89
C LYS A 177 -8.53 12.42 2.40
N ALA A 178 -9.77 12.91 2.31
CA ALA A 178 -10.96 12.17 2.74
C ALA A 178 -11.27 10.98 1.83
N ALA A 179 -11.12 11.14 0.50
CA ALA A 179 -11.29 10.04 -0.45
C ALA A 179 -10.25 8.92 -0.21
N VAL A 180 -9.01 9.29 0.11
CA VAL A 180 -7.95 8.34 0.46
C VAL A 180 -8.28 7.60 1.75
N GLU A 181 -8.58 8.32 2.82
CA GLU A 181 -8.81 7.72 4.15
C GLU A 181 -9.99 6.72 4.13
N LYS A 182 -11.04 7.02 3.36
CA LYS A 182 -12.18 6.12 3.17
C LYS A 182 -11.81 4.79 2.48
N ALA A 183 -10.72 4.76 1.73
CA ALA A 183 -10.20 3.56 1.08
C ALA A 183 -9.26 2.72 1.97
N LEU A 184 -8.98 3.20 3.19
CA LEU A 184 -8.10 2.52 4.15
C LEU A 184 -8.92 1.69 5.13
N THR A 185 -8.49 0.46 5.38
CA THR A 185 -9.06 -0.41 6.41
C THR A 185 -7.95 -1.03 7.24
N VAL A 186 -8.07 -0.95 8.57
CA VAL A 186 -7.20 -1.65 9.52
C VAL A 186 -8.03 -2.72 10.22
N THR A 187 -7.60 -3.97 10.10
CA THR A 187 -8.20 -5.12 10.78
C THR A 187 -7.20 -5.67 11.79
N THR A 188 -7.63 -5.80 13.05
CA THR A 188 -6.76 -6.28 14.13
C THR A 188 -7.38 -7.47 14.83
N ASN A 189 -6.55 -8.38 15.34
CA ASN A 189 -6.97 -9.47 16.19
C ASN A 189 -6.02 -9.56 17.41
N PRO A 190 -6.50 -9.28 18.63
CA PRO A 190 -7.86 -8.88 18.98
C PRO A 190 -8.29 -7.52 18.36
N PRO A 191 -9.61 -7.27 18.20
CA PRO A 191 -10.11 -5.97 17.75
C PRO A 191 -9.63 -4.85 18.69
N THR A 192 -8.95 -3.85 18.12
CA THR A 192 -8.31 -2.75 18.84
C THR A 192 -8.81 -1.44 18.25
N PRO A 193 -9.40 -0.53 19.05
CA PRO A 193 -9.82 0.78 18.56
C PRO A 193 -8.60 1.63 18.21
N GLY A 194 -8.70 2.36 17.11
CA GLY A 194 -7.68 3.28 16.64
C GLY A 194 -8.22 4.14 15.51
N ALA A 195 -7.45 5.14 15.11
CA ALA A 195 -7.87 6.13 14.12
C ALA A 195 -6.69 6.56 13.25
N TRP A 196 -7.00 6.99 12.03
CA TRP A 196 -6.06 7.64 11.15
C TRP A 196 -5.91 9.13 11.52
N ALA A 197 -4.72 9.68 11.31
CA ALA A 197 -4.40 11.08 11.50
C ALA A 197 -3.46 11.56 10.39
N TRP A 198 -3.81 12.67 9.74
CA TRP A 198 -2.96 13.29 8.73
C TRP A 198 -1.92 14.20 9.38
N PHE A 199 -0.67 13.98 9.00
CA PHE A 199 0.45 14.80 9.45
C PHE A 199 0.77 15.88 8.40
N PRO A 200 1.51 16.93 8.78
CA PRO A 200 2.06 17.86 7.80
C PRO A 200 2.85 17.11 6.73
N ASP A 201 2.67 17.53 5.47
CA ASP A 201 3.34 16.91 4.33
C ASP A 201 4.88 17.05 4.47
N ASP A 202 5.60 15.97 4.16
CA ASP A 202 7.06 15.89 4.17
C ASP A 202 7.51 15.09 2.94
N ASN A 203 7.94 15.79 1.89
CA ASN A 203 8.20 15.21 0.57
C ASN A 203 7.04 14.38 -0.01
N GLY A 204 5.82 14.71 0.40
CA GLY A 204 4.57 14.02 0.08
C GLY A 204 3.65 14.02 1.29
N SER A 205 2.36 13.75 1.07
CA SER A 205 1.44 13.62 2.21
C SER A 205 1.74 12.34 3.00
N ARG A 206 1.36 12.34 4.28
CA ARG A 206 1.53 11.19 5.15
C ARG A 206 0.38 11.09 6.14
N ILE A 207 -0.03 9.85 6.40
CA ILE A 207 -1.13 9.53 7.31
C ILE A 207 -0.67 8.39 8.22
N HIS A 208 -0.91 8.56 9.52
CA HIS A 208 -0.51 7.61 10.54
C HIS A 208 -1.77 6.99 11.16
N TRP A 209 -1.73 5.71 11.51
CA TRP A 209 -2.75 5.06 12.34
C TRP A 209 -2.11 4.58 13.62
N ARG A 210 -2.78 4.82 14.75
CA ARG A 210 -2.40 4.21 16.03
C ARG A 210 -3.63 3.84 16.85
N PRO A 211 -3.50 2.86 17.76
CA PRO A 211 -4.53 2.57 18.73
C PRO A 211 -4.60 3.65 19.81
N THR A 212 -5.72 3.73 20.54
CA THR A 212 -5.87 4.70 21.65
C THR A 212 -4.87 4.43 22.79
N ASP A 213 -4.70 3.15 23.14
CA ASP A 213 -3.75 2.64 24.12
C ASP A 213 -2.71 1.77 23.41
N TYR A 214 -1.56 1.49 24.03
CA TYR A 214 -0.58 0.58 23.45
C TYR A 214 -1.21 -0.74 23.00
N TRP A 215 -0.69 -1.27 21.89
CA TRP A 215 -1.10 -2.55 21.36
C TRP A 215 -1.00 -3.67 22.40
N ALA A 216 -1.99 -4.57 22.41
CA ALA A 216 -1.87 -5.80 23.17
C ALA A 216 -0.80 -6.71 22.53
N PRO A 217 0.14 -7.28 23.31
CA PRO A 217 1.13 -8.23 22.79
C PRO A 217 0.49 -9.41 22.05
N GLY A 218 1.08 -9.82 20.92
CA GLY A 218 0.55 -10.88 20.07
C GLY A 218 -0.57 -10.45 19.12
N THR A 219 -0.96 -9.17 19.09
CA THR A 219 -1.96 -8.66 18.14
C THR A 219 -1.46 -8.85 16.71
N THR A 220 -2.29 -9.42 15.83
CA THR A 220 -2.02 -9.44 14.38
C THR A 220 -2.77 -8.29 13.71
N VAL A 221 -2.10 -7.60 12.78
CA VAL A 221 -2.64 -6.42 12.11
C VAL A 221 -2.58 -6.63 10.59
N SER A 222 -3.71 -6.39 9.91
CA SER A 222 -3.83 -6.33 8.45
C SER A 222 -4.29 -4.95 8.06
N VAL A 223 -3.57 -4.33 7.12
CA VAL A 223 -3.94 -3.06 6.49
C VAL A 223 -4.28 -3.34 5.05
N ASP A 224 -5.47 -2.93 4.64
CA ASP A 224 -5.94 -2.96 3.26
C ASP A 224 -6.18 -1.52 2.80
N ALA A 225 -5.31 -1.02 1.93
CA ALA A 225 -5.42 0.31 1.33
C ALA A 225 -5.81 0.14 -0.15
N LYS A 226 -7.11 0.27 -0.43
CA LYS A 226 -7.71 0.09 -1.77
C LYS A 226 -7.57 1.34 -2.62
N LEU A 227 -6.33 1.68 -2.91
CA LEU A 227 -5.90 2.95 -3.49
C LEU A 227 -5.95 2.97 -5.01
N TYR A 228 -5.86 1.82 -5.69
CA TYR A 228 -5.96 1.78 -7.14
C TYR A 228 -7.35 2.25 -7.59
N GLY A 229 -7.38 3.17 -8.55
CA GLY A 229 -8.63 3.75 -9.06
C GLY A 229 -9.22 4.88 -8.19
N VAL A 230 -8.64 5.18 -7.03
CA VAL A 230 -9.07 6.28 -6.16
C VAL A 230 -8.55 7.61 -6.70
N ASN A 231 -9.45 8.59 -6.82
CA ASN A 231 -9.10 9.96 -7.20
C ASN A 231 -8.60 10.70 -5.97
N TYR A 232 -7.36 11.19 -6.02
CA TYR A 232 -6.70 11.93 -4.94
C TYR A 232 -6.91 13.44 -5.04
N GLY A 233 -7.75 13.89 -5.98
CA GLY A 233 -7.92 15.30 -6.36
C GLY A 233 -6.87 15.76 -7.37
N ASP A 234 -7.14 16.89 -8.03
CA ASP A 234 -6.21 17.55 -8.97
C ASP A 234 -5.61 16.64 -10.06
N GLY A 235 -6.38 15.65 -10.53
CA GLY A 235 -5.97 14.72 -11.59
C GLY A 235 -5.03 13.60 -11.13
N ALA A 236 -4.67 13.55 -9.84
CA ALA A 236 -3.86 12.48 -9.26
C ALA A 236 -4.71 11.27 -8.89
N TYR A 237 -4.16 10.07 -9.11
CA TYR A 237 -4.80 8.81 -8.74
C TYR A 237 -3.82 7.87 -8.05
N GLY A 238 -4.33 6.94 -7.23
CA GLY A 238 -3.49 5.90 -6.62
C GLY A 238 -2.85 4.99 -7.68
N ALA A 239 -1.54 4.78 -7.56
CA ALA A 239 -0.78 3.96 -8.50
C ALA A 239 -1.18 2.48 -8.43
N ASP A 240 -1.34 1.96 -7.21
CA ASP A 240 -1.61 0.55 -6.90
C ASP A 240 -2.35 0.44 -5.54
N ASP A 241 -3.00 -0.70 -5.30
CA ASP A 241 -3.43 -1.09 -3.95
C ASP A 241 -2.21 -1.41 -3.08
N VAL A 242 -2.31 -1.15 -1.76
CA VAL A 242 -1.29 -1.55 -0.78
C VAL A 242 -1.93 -2.47 0.27
N THR A 243 -1.24 -3.56 0.58
CA THR A 243 -1.57 -4.42 1.71
C THR A 243 -0.37 -4.51 2.64
N LEU A 244 -0.60 -4.60 3.94
CA LEU A 244 0.45 -4.80 4.93
C LEU A 244 -0.05 -5.73 6.03
N ASN A 245 0.69 -6.79 6.32
CA ASN A 245 0.40 -7.72 7.41
C ASN A 245 1.59 -7.76 8.37
N PHE A 246 1.36 -7.54 9.66
CA PHE A 246 2.42 -7.56 10.67
C PHE A 246 1.88 -8.01 12.03
N SER A 247 2.78 -8.21 13.00
CA SER A 247 2.41 -8.61 14.36
C SER A 247 3.05 -7.74 15.42
N ILE A 248 2.36 -7.64 16.55
CA ILE A 248 2.86 -6.99 17.74
C ILE A 248 3.56 -8.03 18.60
N GLY A 249 4.82 -7.79 18.93
CA GLY A 249 5.65 -8.67 19.75
C GLY A 249 5.35 -8.53 21.25
N ARG A 250 6.39 -8.77 22.06
CA ARG A 250 6.33 -8.63 23.53
C ARG A 250 6.04 -7.20 23.98
N SER A 251 5.42 -7.05 25.16
CA SER A 251 5.35 -5.77 25.85
C SER A 251 6.72 -5.45 26.46
N GLN A 252 7.33 -4.36 26.01
CA GLN A 252 8.53 -3.81 26.62
C GLN A 252 8.44 -2.29 26.64
N VAL A 253 8.48 -1.71 27.84
CA VAL A 253 8.40 -0.28 28.07
C VAL A 253 9.68 0.17 28.76
N VAL A 254 10.30 1.23 28.25
CA VAL A 254 11.38 1.91 28.97
C VAL A 254 10.77 3.04 29.80
N ILE A 255 11.00 3.01 31.11
CA ILE A 255 10.60 4.07 32.03
C ILE A 255 11.84 4.92 32.32
N ALA A 256 11.80 6.18 31.93
CA ALA A 256 12.93 7.10 31.97
C ALA A 256 12.58 8.37 32.75
N ASP A 257 12.72 8.32 34.08
CA ASP A 257 12.56 9.51 34.94
C ASP A 257 13.89 10.27 35.02
N ALA A 258 13.95 11.43 34.37
CA ALA A 258 15.14 12.26 34.30
C ALA A 258 15.60 12.79 35.67
N THR A 259 14.71 12.87 36.66
CA THR A 259 15.02 13.32 38.03
C THR A 259 15.62 12.21 38.89
N SER A 260 15.39 10.95 38.52
CA SER A 260 15.89 9.78 39.25
C SER A 260 17.33 9.41 38.88
N HIS A 261 17.81 9.85 37.71
CA HIS A 261 19.05 9.37 37.07
C HIS A 261 19.05 7.85 36.81
N ARG A 262 17.86 7.24 36.71
CA ARG A 262 17.65 5.82 36.41
C ARG A 262 16.82 5.66 35.15
N MET A 263 17.08 4.56 34.46
CA MET A 263 16.23 4.05 33.39
C MET A 263 15.88 2.60 33.73
N GLN A 264 14.60 2.27 33.67
CA GLN A 264 14.12 0.90 33.86
C GLN A 264 13.58 0.33 32.56
N VAL A 265 13.89 -0.93 32.29
CA VAL A 265 13.29 -1.69 31.18
C VAL A 265 12.31 -2.67 31.79
N VAL A 266 11.02 -2.48 31.52
CA VAL A 266 9.93 -3.29 32.03
C VAL A 266 9.40 -4.15 30.90
N ARG A 267 9.51 -5.47 31.03
CA ARG A 267 8.99 -6.44 30.07
C ARG A 267 7.90 -7.28 30.72
N ASP A 268 6.73 -7.35 30.07
CA ASP A 268 5.57 -8.11 30.57
C ASP A 268 5.23 -7.79 32.04
N GLY A 269 5.36 -6.51 32.42
CA GLY A 269 5.12 -6.01 33.78
C GLY A 269 6.23 -6.26 34.80
N GLN A 270 7.37 -6.82 34.40
CA GLN A 270 8.52 -7.08 35.28
C GLN A 270 9.72 -6.23 34.86
N THR A 271 10.37 -5.57 35.82
CA THR A 271 11.63 -4.87 35.59
C THR A 271 12.74 -5.89 35.30
N ILE A 272 13.24 -5.90 34.07
CA ILE A 272 14.34 -6.77 33.63
C ILE A 272 15.69 -6.06 33.67
N MET A 273 15.70 -4.72 33.63
CA MET A 273 16.89 -3.89 33.79
C MET A 273 16.55 -2.66 34.63
N ASP A 274 17.48 -2.26 35.49
CA ASP A 274 17.44 -0.99 36.23
C ASP A 274 18.84 -0.38 36.17
N ILE A 275 19.00 0.64 35.33
CA ILE A 275 20.29 1.10 34.82
C ILE A 275 20.57 2.52 35.33
N PRO A 276 21.76 2.80 35.90
CA PRO A 276 22.19 4.18 36.15
C PRO A 276 22.41 4.88 34.82
N VAL A 277 21.81 6.05 34.64
CA VAL A 277 21.94 6.82 33.41
C VAL A 277 22.26 8.28 33.68
N SER A 278 22.67 8.99 32.64
CA SER A 278 22.77 10.44 32.63
C SER A 278 21.93 10.98 31.48
N TYR A 279 21.00 11.88 31.75
CA TYR A 279 20.15 12.52 30.75
C TYR A 279 20.79 13.79 30.19
N GLY A 280 20.01 14.57 29.44
CA GLY A 280 20.39 15.93 29.04
C GLY A 280 20.54 16.89 30.23
N GLU A 281 21.58 17.74 30.20
CA GLU A 281 21.90 18.70 31.28
C GLU A 281 20.78 19.71 31.56
N GLY A 282 19.99 20.03 30.53
CA GLY A 282 18.83 20.93 30.64
C GLY A 282 19.15 22.43 30.77
N ASN A 283 20.43 22.82 30.71
CA ASN A 283 20.92 24.21 30.72
C ASN A 283 20.47 25.03 29.49
N GLU A 284 20.21 24.35 28.36
CA GLU A 284 19.68 24.91 27.12
C GLU A 284 18.59 23.99 26.56
N ASP A 285 17.66 24.49 25.75
CA ASP A 285 16.54 23.69 25.20
C ASP A 285 17.00 22.48 24.38
N ARG A 286 18.11 22.64 23.65
CA ARG A 286 18.75 21.54 22.91
C ARG A 286 19.33 20.45 23.81
N ASN A 287 19.58 20.74 25.09
CA ASN A 287 20.16 19.81 26.07
C ASN A 287 19.09 19.23 27.01
N VAL A 288 17.80 19.44 26.71
CA VAL A 288 16.70 18.84 27.46
C VAL A 288 16.26 17.58 26.72
N THR A 289 16.42 16.40 27.33
CA THR A 289 15.72 15.20 26.87
C THR A 289 14.22 15.49 26.90
N ARG A 290 13.50 15.26 25.80
CA ARG A 290 12.07 15.56 25.76
C ARG A 290 11.29 14.68 26.73
N SER A 291 10.27 15.22 27.38
CA SER A 291 9.28 14.45 28.15
C SER A 291 8.18 13.93 27.23
N GLY A 292 7.54 12.84 27.59
CA GLY A 292 6.51 12.18 26.79
C GLY A 292 6.95 10.83 26.25
N ILE A 293 6.05 10.21 25.50
CA ILE A 293 6.21 8.85 25.00
C ILE A 293 6.90 8.92 23.64
N HIS A 294 8.16 8.49 23.63
CA HIS A 294 8.95 8.29 22.42
C HIS A 294 8.71 6.87 21.88
N VAL A 295 9.08 6.65 20.62
CA VAL A 295 9.00 5.33 19.98
C VAL A 295 10.37 4.97 19.40
N VAL A 296 10.87 3.80 19.76
CA VAL A 296 12.10 3.27 19.18
C VAL A 296 11.93 3.09 17.67
N THR A 297 12.86 3.61 16.88
CA THR A 297 12.85 3.47 15.41
C THR A 297 14.04 2.66 14.93
N GLU A 298 15.21 3.29 14.86
CA GLU A 298 16.43 2.66 14.35
C GLU A 298 17.34 2.20 15.49
N LYS A 299 18.24 1.26 15.18
CA LYS A 299 19.36 0.97 16.07
C LYS A 299 20.64 0.70 15.31
N HIS A 300 21.75 1.22 15.81
CA HIS A 300 23.07 1.13 15.20
C HIS A 300 24.10 0.59 16.21
N GLU A 301 24.79 -0.49 15.87
CA GLU A 301 25.86 -1.04 16.73
C GLU A 301 27.06 -0.08 16.83
N ASP A 302 27.41 0.58 15.72
CA ASP A 302 28.48 1.56 15.60
C ASP A 302 28.03 2.63 14.60
N PHE A 303 27.97 3.88 15.05
CA PHE A 303 27.42 5.00 14.29
C PHE A 303 28.21 6.29 14.52
N LEU A 304 28.40 7.08 13.48
CA LEU A 304 29.01 8.41 13.57
C LEU A 304 27.88 9.46 13.66
N MET A 305 27.57 9.86 14.88
CA MET A 305 26.54 10.84 15.18
C MET A 305 27.04 12.25 14.89
N SER A 306 26.24 13.00 14.13
CA SER A 306 26.49 14.41 13.82
C SER A 306 25.21 15.21 14.05
N ASN A 307 25.32 16.31 14.79
CA ASN A 307 24.26 17.28 14.96
C ASN A 307 24.86 18.70 14.79
N PRO A 308 25.05 19.15 13.54
CA PRO A 308 25.55 20.49 13.28
C PRO A 308 24.61 21.58 13.83
N PRO A 309 25.14 22.69 14.37
CA PRO A 309 26.56 23.06 14.43
C PRO A 309 27.30 22.53 15.67
N PHE A 310 26.67 21.70 16.52
CA PHE A 310 27.17 21.39 17.86
C PHE A 310 28.27 20.34 17.88
N TYR A 311 28.10 19.24 17.14
CA TYR A 311 29.10 18.19 17.05
C TYR A 311 28.98 17.45 15.71
N GLU A 312 30.08 16.83 15.29
CA GLU A 312 30.16 16.08 14.03
C GLU A 312 31.02 14.84 14.24
N ASN A 313 30.60 13.72 13.65
CA ASN A 313 31.30 12.43 13.65
C ASN A 313 31.69 11.91 15.05
N VAL A 314 30.84 12.15 16.05
CA VAL A 314 31.00 11.53 17.37
C VAL A 314 30.66 10.06 17.24
N ARG A 315 31.63 9.18 17.50
CA ARG A 315 31.42 7.74 17.43
C ARG A 315 30.62 7.28 18.63
N GLU A 316 29.41 6.82 18.36
CA GLU A 316 28.49 6.25 19.34
C GLU A 316 28.34 4.75 19.10
N ARG A 317 28.21 3.99 20.20
CA ARG A 317 27.98 2.55 20.15
C ARG A 317 26.66 2.20 20.79
N TRP A 318 26.06 1.11 20.28
CA TRP A 318 24.81 0.55 20.80
C TRP A 318 23.68 1.58 20.84
N ALA A 319 23.60 2.41 19.80
CA ALA A 319 22.70 3.54 19.75
C ALA A 319 21.30 3.09 19.30
N VAL A 320 20.29 3.33 20.14
CA VAL A 320 18.88 3.09 19.82
C VAL A 320 18.19 4.45 19.70
N ARG A 321 17.69 4.78 18.50
CA ARG A 321 17.02 6.06 18.22
C ARG A 321 15.64 6.07 18.85
N ILE A 322 15.32 7.16 19.56
CA ILE A 322 14.00 7.39 20.15
C ILE A 322 13.30 8.63 19.57
N SER A 323 14.03 9.52 18.90
CA SER A 323 13.47 10.64 18.14
C SER A 323 14.38 11.09 16.98
N ASN A 324 13.79 11.65 15.93
CA ASN A 324 14.50 12.23 14.79
C ASN A 324 15.21 13.55 15.15
N ASN A 325 14.95 14.15 16.31
CA ASN A 325 15.70 15.30 16.83
C ASN A 325 17.14 14.95 17.24
N GLY A 326 17.52 13.66 17.18
CA GLY A 326 18.83 13.16 17.53
C GLY A 326 18.93 12.58 18.93
N GLU A 327 17.81 12.32 19.61
CA GLU A 327 17.81 11.59 20.87
C GLU A 327 18.00 10.07 20.67
N PHE A 328 18.98 9.55 21.40
CA PHE A 328 19.32 8.13 21.46
C PHE A 328 19.43 7.66 22.91
N ILE A 329 19.22 6.36 23.11
CA ILE A 329 19.74 5.60 24.24
C ILE A 329 21.03 4.92 23.76
N HIS A 330 22.19 5.26 24.32
CA HIS A 330 23.48 4.78 23.81
C HIS A 330 24.58 4.73 24.87
N ALA A 331 25.70 4.07 24.52
CA ALA A 331 26.90 4.04 25.34
C ALA A 331 27.59 5.40 25.33
N ASN A 332 27.95 5.92 26.51
CA ASN A 332 28.82 7.09 26.61
C ASN A 332 29.89 6.88 27.71
N PRO A 333 31.09 6.40 27.35
CA PRO A 333 32.17 6.15 28.30
C PRO A 333 32.64 7.39 29.06
N LEU A 334 32.37 8.61 28.56
CA LEU A 334 32.77 9.86 29.20
C LEU A 334 31.87 10.25 30.37
N THR A 335 30.66 9.66 30.47
CA THR A 335 29.69 9.99 31.53
C THR A 335 29.56 8.91 32.60
N THR A 336 30.30 7.80 32.54
CA THR A 336 30.18 6.70 33.51
C THR A 336 30.41 7.13 34.96
N GLY A 337 31.25 8.15 35.20
CA GLY A 337 31.48 8.71 36.53
C GLY A 337 30.31 9.51 37.12
N VAL A 338 29.31 9.87 36.31
CA VAL A 338 28.16 10.70 36.70
C VAL A 338 26.79 10.05 36.48
N GLN A 339 26.74 8.92 35.77
CA GLN A 339 25.54 8.11 35.58
C GLN A 339 24.96 7.67 36.95
N GLY A 340 23.65 7.85 37.14
CA GLY A 340 23.00 7.63 38.44
C GLY A 340 23.08 8.82 39.42
N ALA A 341 23.70 9.94 39.03
CA ALA A 341 23.88 11.09 39.93
C ALA A 341 23.65 12.47 39.29
N SER A 342 23.97 12.67 38.01
CA SER A 342 23.74 13.96 37.35
C SER A 342 23.55 13.82 35.83
N ASN A 343 22.86 14.80 35.25
CA ASN A 343 22.57 14.88 33.82
C ASN A 343 23.54 15.87 33.16
N VAL A 344 24.25 15.48 32.10
CA VAL A 344 25.40 16.26 31.59
C VAL A 344 25.49 16.36 30.05
N THR A 345 24.50 15.87 29.31
CA THR A 345 24.62 15.76 27.83
C THR A 345 23.62 16.62 27.05
N ASN A 346 23.61 16.48 25.73
CA ASN A 346 22.76 17.24 24.81
C ASN A 346 21.36 16.62 24.59
N GLY A 347 20.85 15.80 25.51
CA GLY A 347 19.49 15.24 25.43
C GLY A 347 19.39 13.71 25.34
N CYS A 348 20.49 13.01 25.01
CA CYS A 348 20.50 11.55 24.99
C CYS A 348 20.40 10.93 26.40
N ILE A 349 20.02 9.65 26.45
CA ILE A 349 20.08 8.83 27.66
C ILE A 349 21.36 8.00 27.60
N ASN A 350 22.31 8.33 28.48
CA ASN A 350 23.66 7.82 28.41
C ASN A 350 23.87 6.66 29.39
N LEU A 351 24.35 5.54 28.87
CA LEU A 351 24.58 4.29 29.59
C LEU A 351 26.08 3.94 29.62
N SER A 352 26.44 2.98 30.46
CA SER A 352 27.73 2.28 30.33
C SER A 352 27.75 1.46 29.02
N ASP A 353 28.93 1.12 28.49
CA ASP A 353 29.02 0.32 27.24
C ASP A 353 28.34 -1.05 27.38
N ALA A 354 28.45 -1.68 28.56
CA ALA A 354 27.83 -2.97 28.85
C ALA A 354 26.30 -2.87 28.92
N ASP A 355 25.77 -1.89 29.68
CA ASP A 355 24.32 -1.70 29.81
C ASP A 355 23.68 -1.29 28.47
N ALA A 356 24.36 -0.44 27.71
CA ALA A 356 23.90 -0.04 26.38
C ALA A 356 23.85 -1.23 25.42
N GLN A 357 24.86 -2.10 25.43
CA GLN A 357 24.87 -3.33 24.64
C GLN A 357 23.72 -4.26 25.03
N GLU A 358 23.49 -4.43 26.34
CA GLU A 358 22.41 -5.28 26.84
C GLU A 358 21.03 -4.73 26.41
N TYR A 359 20.79 -3.44 26.60
CA TYR A 359 19.55 -2.79 26.16
C TYR A 359 19.36 -2.90 24.63
N PHE A 360 20.41 -2.61 23.85
CA PHE A 360 20.37 -2.67 22.38
C PHE A 360 19.92 -4.03 21.83
N GLN A 361 20.32 -5.11 22.49
CA GLN A 361 19.90 -6.47 22.12
C GLN A 361 18.42 -6.72 22.39
N THR A 362 17.84 -6.01 23.37
CA THR A 362 16.43 -6.15 23.73
C THR A 362 15.50 -5.22 22.96
N ALA A 363 15.99 -4.08 22.47
CA ALA A 363 15.18 -3.06 21.81
C ALA A 363 14.69 -3.49 20.43
N MET A 364 13.45 -3.12 20.11
CA MET A 364 12.76 -3.38 18.85
C MET A 364 12.07 -2.10 18.34
N TYR A 365 11.96 -1.95 17.02
CA TYR A 365 11.14 -0.90 16.41
C TYR A 365 9.74 -0.91 17.03
N GLY A 366 9.24 0.22 17.49
CA GLY A 366 7.91 0.33 18.09
C GLY A 366 7.87 0.14 19.62
N ASP A 367 9.00 -0.09 20.30
CA ASP A 367 9.02 -0.09 21.76
C ASP A 367 8.82 1.34 22.29
N PRO A 368 7.90 1.59 23.25
CA PRO A 368 7.75 2.89 23.89
C PRO A 368 8.88 3.20 24.87
N VAL A 369 9.30 4.47 24.88
CA VAL A 369 10.20 5.06 25.88
C VAL A 369 9.49 6.24 26.55
N GLU A 370 9.06 6.03 27.79
CA GLU A 370 8.29 6.99 28.57
C GLU A 370 9.24 7.88 29.38
N VAL A 371 9.53 9.06 28.83
CA VAL A 371 10.39 10.04 29.49
C VAL A 371 9.54 10.98 30.34
N THR A 372 9.98 11.21 31.57
CA THR A 372 9.31 12.14 32.50
C THR A 372 10.32 13.02 33.24
N GLY A 373 9.84 14.10 33.86
CA GLY A 373 10.65 14.93 34.75
C GLY A 373 11.55 15.94 34.04
N THR A 374 11.27 16.25 32.77
CA THR A 374 11.95 17.31 32.02
C THR A 374 11.00 18.44 31.65
N ARG A 375 11.53 19.60 31.23
CA ARG A 375 10.75 20.84 31.09
C ARG A 375 10.18 21.10 29.69
N ILE A 376 10.45 20.22 28.72
CA ILE A 376 10.00 20.35 27.33
C ILE A 376 9.40 19.02 26.91
N ASP A 377 8.13 19.03 26.50
CA ASP A 377 7.46 17.86 25.96
C ASP A 377 7.88 17.61 24.50
N LEU A 378 7.87 16.34 24.11
CA LEU A 378 8.08 15.89 22.74
C LEU A 378 7.00 16.46 21.83
N SER A 379 7.39 16.92 20.64
CA SER A 379 6.47 17.62 19.74
C SER A 379 6.83 17.43 18.28
N ALA A 380 6.00 18.00 17.39
CA ALA A 380 6.28 18.05 15.96
C ALA A 380 7.63 18.73 15.62
N ALA A 381 8.12 19.64 16.47
CA ALA A 381 9.41 20.31 16.26
C ALA A 381 10.61 19.36 16.43
N ASP A 382 10.39 18.20 17.04
CA ASP A 382 11.41 17.17 17.26
C ASP A 382 11.45 16.14 16.11
N GLY A 383 10.55 16.26 15.12
CA GLY A 383 10.39 15.28 14.06
C GLY A 383 9.82 13.96 14.59
N ASP A 384 9.75 12.98 13.70
CA ASP A 384 9.13 11.70 14.01
C ASP A 384 9.93 10.87 15.04
N LEU A 385 9.29 10.10 15.92
CA LEU A 385 7.84 9.92 16.07
C LEU A 385 7.34 10.66 17.31
N TYR A 386 6.38 11.54 17.13
CA TYR A 386 5.72 12.28 18.22
C TYR A 386 4.24 11.91 18.37
N ASP A 387 3.80 10.83 17.71
CA ASP A 387 2.42 10.35 17.66
C ASP A 387 1.79 10.18 19.05
N TRP A 388 2.55 9.60 19.98
CA TRP A 388 2.10 9.35 21.36
C TRP A 388 2.23 10.56 22.28
N ALA A 389 2.84 11.66 21.82
CA ALA A 389 2.81 12.95 22.51
C ALA A 389 1.53 13.75 22.21
N ILE A 390 0.72 13.30 21.24
CA ILE A 390 -0.57 13.89 20.91
C ILE A 390 -1.65 13.21 21.77
N ASP A 391 -2.50 13.99 22.44
CA ASP A 391 -3.64 13.43 23.18
C ASP A 391 -4.69 12.84 22.21
N TRP A 392 -5.47 11.86 22.69
CA TRP A 392 -6.40 11.13 21.83
C TRP A 392 -7.46 12.02 21.13
N PRO A 393 -8.14 12.97 21.82
CA PRO A 393 -9.03 13.91 21.15
C PRO A 393 -8.38 14.72 20.02
N THR A 394 -7.15 15.20 20.23
CA THR A 394 -6.40 15.90 19.17
C THR A 394 -6.08 14.95 18.02
N TRP A 395 -5.66 13.72 18.30
CA TRP A 395 -5.40 12.69 17.27
C TRP A 395 -6.62 12.42 16.39
N GLU A 396 -7.78 12.18 17.00
CA GLU A 396 -9.04 11.96 16.26
C GLU A 396 -9.41 13.15 15.37
N SER A 397 -9.12 14.39 15.82
CA SER A 397 -9.41 15.59 15.05
C SER A 397 -8.51 15.79 13.81
N MET A 398 -7.43 15.01 13.69
CA MET A 398 -6.49 15.06 12.57
C MET A 398 -6.88 14.14 11.40
N GLY A 399 -7.93 13.32 11.57
CA GLY A 399 -8.53 12.54 10.47
C GLY A 399 -9.24 13.45 9.46
N ALA A 400 -9.40 12.97 8.23
CA ALA A 400 -10.13 13.65 7.16
C ALA A 400 -11.55 13.11 6.94
N ALA A 401 -11.93 12.03 7.65
CA ALA A 401 -13.20 11.31 7.49
C ALA A 401 -14.29 11.69 8.50
#